data_AF-A0A370ND53-F1
#
_entry.id   AF-A0A370ND53-F1
#
_cell.length_a   1.000
_cell.length_b   1.000
_cell.length_c   1.000
_cell.angle_alpha   90.00
_cell.angle_beta   90.00
_cell.angle_gamma   90.00
#
_symmetry.space_group_name_H-M   'P 1'
#
loop_
_entity.id
_entity.type
_entity.pdbx_description
1 polymer ?
#
loop_
_entity_poly.entity_id
_entity_poly.type
_entity_poly.pdbx_seq_one_letter_code
_entity_poly.pdbx_strand_id
1 'polypeptide(L)' 'MFDLQNPTLDWVALAKGMGVEAVRAESRRTFEDAFASAMKQRGPRLIEAII' A
#
# COMPACT_ATOMS: atom_id res chain seq x y z
N MET A 1 9.73 -13.49 27.38
CA MET A 1 10.37 -12.34 26.70
C MET A 1 10.83 -12.79 25.33
N PHE A 2 9.88 -12.96 24.41
CA PHE A 2 10.08 -13.12 22.97
C PHE A 2 8.72 -12.85 22.37
N ASP A 3 8.37 -11.57 22.33
CA ASP A 3 7.16 -11.16 21.65
C ASP A 3 7.56 -10.90 20.19
N LEU A 4 7.68 -11.99 19.43
CA LEU A 4 7.77 -11.97 17.98
C LEU A 4 6.37 -11.64 17.44
N GLN A 5 5.79 -10.52 17.89
CA GLN A 5 4.56 -9.98 17.34
C GLN A 5 4.87 -9.71 15.86
N ASN A 6 4.25 -10.50 14.99
CA ASN A 6 4.30 -10.42 13.54
C ASN A 6 4.89 -9.08 13.04
N PRO A 7 6.17 -9.04 12.63
CA PRO A 7 6.73 -7.80 12.12
C PRO A 7 5.83 -7.34 10.97
N THR A 8 5.23 -6.15 11.12
CA THR A 8 4.36 -5.59 10.09
C THR A 8 5.18 -5.45 8.82
N LEU A 9 4.85 -6.27 7.83
CA LEU A 9 5.54 -6.28 6.55
C LEU A 9 5.28 -4.95 5.84
N ASP A 10 6.35 -4.27 5.42
CA ASP A 10 6.24 -3.06 4.63
C ASP A 10 5.92 -3.42 3.16
N TRP A 11 4.62 -3.56 2.88
CA TRP A 11 4.11 -3.89 1.54
C TRP A 11 4.44 -2.80 0.51
N VAL A 12 4.54 -1.54 0.94
CA VAL A 12 4.89 -0.42 0.06
C VAL A 12 6.34 -0.55 -0.40
N ALA A 13 7.27 -0.85 0.52
CA ALA A 13 8.67 -1.06 0.18
C ALA A 13 8.85 -2.27 -0.76
N LEU A 14 8.14 -3.37 -0.50
CA LEU A 14 8.18 -4.55 -1.36
C LEU A 14 7.70 -4.26 -2.77
N ALA A 15 6.55 -3.62 -2.93
CA ALA A 15 5.99 -3.28 -4.23
C ALA A 15 6.92 -2.36 -5.03
N LYS A 16 7.52 -1.36 -4.37
CA LYS A 16 8.53 -0.49 -4.99
C LYS A 16 9.75 -1.26 -5.49
N GLY A 17 10.24 -2.24 -4.72
CA GLY A 17 11.33 -3.14 -5.14
C GLY A 17 10.99 -3.97 -6.39
N MET A 18 9.70 -4.22 -6.64
CA MET A 18 9.18 -4.93 -7.81
C MET A 18 8.81 -3.99 -8.98
N GLY A 19 9.10 -2.69 -8.87
CA GLY A 19 8.75 -1.69 -9.88
C GLY A 19 7.25 -1.33 -9.91
N VAL A 20 6.49 -1.67 -8.86
CA VAL A 20 5.08 -1.35 -8.72
C VAL A 20 4.93 -0.09 -7.88
N GLU A 21 4.20 0.91 -8.40
CA GLU A 21 3.88 2.11 -7.64
C GLU A 21 2.95 1.75 -6.48
N ALA A 22 3.32 2.19 -5.27
CA ALA A 22 2.65 1.80 -4.04
C ALA A 22 2.48 2.94 -3.06
N VAL A 23 1.35 2.94 -2.36
CA VAL A 23 1.00 3.92 -1.31
C VAL A 23 0.29 3.25 -0.15
N ARG A 24 0.54 3.74 1.07
CA ARG A 24 -0.23 3.40 2.28
C ARG A 24 -1.36 4.41 2.47
N ALA A 25 -2.57 3.92 2.65
CA ALA A 25 -3.75 4.72 2.92
C ALA A 25 -4.22 4.45 4.36
N GLU A 26 -4.10 5.46 5.23
CA GLU A 26 -4.43 5.38 6.66
C GLU A 26 -5.85 5.90 6.99
N SER A 27 -6.64 6.16 5.94
CA SER A 27 -8.02 6.62 6.06
C SER A 27 -8.81 6.25 4.82
N ARG A 28 -10.14 6.19 4.96
CA ARG A 28 -11.05 5.97 3.85
C ARG A 28 -10.85 6.98 2.72
N ARG A 29 -10.65 8.26 3.05
CA ARG A 29 -10.45 9.33 2.07
C ARG A 29 -9.15 9.13 1.28
N THR A 30 -8.04 8.83 1.97
CA THR A 30 -6.76 8.57 1.29
C THR A 30 -6.81 7.34 0.39
N PHE A 31 -7.61 6.33 0.77
CA PHE A 31 -7.84 5.16 -0.08
C PHE A 31 -8.63 5.51 -1.34
N GLU A 32 -9.72 6.27 -1.21
CA GLU A 32 -10.56 6.70 -2.34
C GLU A 32 -9.76 7.53 -3.35
N ASP A 33 -8.94 8.48 -2.87
CA ASP A 33 -8.09 9.31 -3.72
C ASP A 33 -7.04 8.47 -4.46
N ALA A 34 -6.37 7.55 -3.74
CA ALA A 34 -5.38 6.64 -4.32
C ALA A 34 -6.00 5.70 -5.36
N PHE A 35 -7.18 5.15 -5.08
CA PHE A 35 -7.90 4.26 -5.98
C PHE A 35 -8.35 5.00 -7.24
N ALA A 36 -8.96 6.18 -7.11
CA ALA A 36 -9.38 7.00 -8.24
C ALA A 36 -8.20 7.42 -9.13
N SER A 37 -7.03 7.68 -8.54
CA SER A 37 -5.79 7.95 -9.29
C SER A 37 -5.29 6.71 -10.02
N ALA A 38 -5.25 5.55 -9.35
CA ALA A 38 -4.78 4.28 -9.92
C ALA A 38 -5.62 3.86 -11.13
N MET A 39 -6.95 4.01 -11.07
CA MET A 39 -7.85 3.65 -12.18
C MET A 39 -7.67 4.50 -13.45
N LYS A 40 -7.05 5.68 -13.34
CA LYS A 40 -6.75 6.55 -14.50
C LYS A 40 -5.47 6.17 -15.24
N GLN A 41 -4.66 5.27 -14.66
CA GLN A 41 -3.36 4.88 -15.19
C GLN A 41 -3.37 3.39 -15.56
N ARG A 42 -2.54 3.00 -16.53
CA ARG A 42 -2.34 1.60 -16.89
C ARG A 42 -1.16 1.03 -16.11
N GLY A 43 -1.29 -0.21 -15.68
CA GLY A 43 -0.22 -0.95 -15.00
C GLY A 43 -0.57 -1.33 -13.56
N PRO A 44 0.28 -2.14 -12.93
CA PRO A 44 0.07 -2.59 -11.56
C PRO A 44 0.22 -1.43 -10.57
N ARG A 45 -0.63 -1.43 -9.54
CA ARG A 45 -0.65 -0.45 -8.44
C ARG A 45 -0.93 -1.18 -7.14
N LEU A 46 -0.18 -0.88 -6.08
CA LEU A 46 -0.46 -1.40 -4.74
C LEU A 46 -0.98 -0.28 -3.84
N ILE A 47 -2.09 -0.53 -3.16
CA ILE A 47 -2.62 0.36 -2.12
C ILE A 47 -2.72 -0.47 -0.85
N GLU A 48 -1.86 -0.19 0.13
CA GLU A 48 -1.92 -0.80 1.45
C GLU A 48 -2.94 -0.03 2.29
N ALA A 49 -4.10 -0.62 2.54
CA ALA A 49 -5.18 0.04 3.25
C ALA A 49 -5.17 -0.30 4.74
N ILE A 50 -4.94 0.71 5.57
CA ILE A 50 -4.99 0.67 7.04
C ILE A 50 -6.17 1.56 7.43
N ILE A 51 -7.40 1.03 7.38
CA ILE A 51 -8.64 1.83 7.45
C ILE A 51 -9.39 1.59 8.76
#